data_AF-A0A0D8BQD6-F1
#
_entry.id   AF-A0A0D8BQD6-F1
#
_cell.length_a   1.000
_cell.length_b   1.000
_cell.length_c   1.000
_cell.angle_alpha   90.00
_cell.angle_beta   90.00
_cell.angle_gamma   90.00
#
_symmetry.space_group_name_H-M   'P 1'
#
loop_
_entity.id
_entity.type
_entity.pdbx_description
1 polymer ?
#
loop_
_entity_poly.entity_id
_entity_poly.type
_entity_poly.pdbx_seq_one_letter_code
_entity_poly.pdbx_strand_id
1 'polypeptide(L)' 'MERFKNYGLWLGIGSFVVLALETFGVDIDLGKYEQLYHALLSILVMAGILNNPSLGRGYSDKVDNKP' A
#
# COMPACT_ATOMS: atom_id res chain seq x y z
N MET A 1 7.78 -0.45 20.90
CA MET A 1 8.00 -1.29 19.70
C MET A 1 6.68 -1.88 19.16
N GLU A 2 5.57 -1.15 19.20
CA GLU A 2 4.28 -1.60 18.64
C GLU A 2 4.17 -1.27 17.14
N ARG A 3 4.76 -0.15 16.71
CA ARG A 3 4.74 0.32 15.31
C ARG A 3 5.34 -0.68 14.32
N PHE A 4 6.44 -1.34 14.68
CA PHE A 4 7.05 -2.41 13.87
C PHE A 4 6.23 -3.70 13.83
N LYS A 5 5.14 -3.82 14.59
CA LYS A 5 4.17 -4.92 14.47
C LYS A 5 3.01 -4.56 13.53
N ASN A 6 2.98 -3.34 12.98
CA ASN A 6 1.92 -2.89 12.10
C ASN A 6 2.07 -3.52 10.70
N TYR A 7 1.09 -4.33 10.28
CA TYR A 7 1.08 -4.94 8.95
C TYR A 7 1.02 -3.92 7.81
N GLY A 8 0.32 -2.80 8.00
CA GLY A 8 0.26 -1.71 7.03
C GLY A 8 1.61 -1.05 6.79
N LEU A 9 2.43 -0.93 7.85
CA LEU A 9 3.80 -0.44 7.74
C LEU A 9 4.63 -1.38 6.86
N TRP A 10 4.60 -2.69 7.14
CA TRP A 10 5.37 -3.66 6.37
C TRP A 10 4.87 -3.84 4.93
N LEU A 11 3.56 -3.75 4.71
CA LEU A 11 2.98 -3.72 3.37
C LEU A 11 3.49 -2.50 2.59
N GLY A 12 3.48 -1.31 3.22
CA GLY A 12 4.02 -0.09 2.61
C GLY A 12 5.52 -0.17 2.31
N ILE A 13 6.32 -0.71 3.23
CA ILE A 13 7.76 -0.93 3.02
C ILE A 13 7.98 -1.91 1.85
N GLY A 14 7.25 -3.03 1.82
CA GLY A 14 7.34 -4.00 0.73
C GLY A 14 7.02 -3.39 -0.63
N SER A 15 5.91 -2.65 -0.73
CA SER A 15 5.55 -1.93 -1.95
C SER A 15 6.61 -0.91 -2.37
N PHE A 16 7.18 -0.15 -1.42
CA PHE A 16 8.23 0.81 -1.72
C PHE A 16 9.51 0.15 -2.23
N VAL A 17 9.90 -1.00 -1.67
CA VAL A 17 11.08 -1.74 -2.13
C VAL A 17 10.91 -2.21 -3.57
N VAL A 18 9.75 -2.72 -3.96
CA VAL A 18 9.46 -3.12 -5.35
C VAL A 18 9.61 -1.93 -6.30
N LEU A 19 8.96 -0.80 -5.97
CA LEU A 19 9.06 0.43 -6.77
C LEU A 19 10.49 0.98 -6.85
N ALA A 20 11.24 0.89 -5.75
CA ALA A 20 12.64 1.33 -5.72
C ALA A 20 13.50 0.46 -6.65
N LEU A 21 13.32 -0.86 -6.62
CA LEU A 21 14.04 -1.79 -7.50
C LEU A 21 13.76 -1.50 -8.97
N GLU A 22 12.49 -1.29 -9.36
CA GLU A 22 12.13 -0.86 -10.72
C GLU A 22 12.81 0.46 -11.11
N THR A 23 12.83 1.43 -10.18
CA THR A 23 13.46 2.75 -10.41
C THR A 23 14.98 2.62 -10.63
N PHE A 24 15.63 1.66 -9.99
CA PHE A 24 17.05 1.37 -10.18
C PHE A 24 17.34 0.43 -11.36
N GLY A 25 16.33 0.13 -12.19
CA GLY A 25 16.49 -0.61 -13.44
C GLY A 25 16.34 -2.14 -13.31
N VAL A 26 15.77 -2.63 -12.20
CA VAL A 26 15.38 -4.04 -12.08
C VAL A 26 14.06 -4.24 -12.84
N ASP A 27 14.09 -5.06 -13.88
CA ASP A 27 12.89 -5.40 -14.64
C ASP A 27 12.07 -6.45 -13.89
N ILE A 28 10.94 -6.03 -13.33
CA ILE A 28 10.03 -6.90 -12.58
C ILE A 28 8.83 -7.21 -13.49
N ASP A 29 8.88 -8.35 -14.18
CA ASP A 29 7.76 -8.81 -15.01
C ASP A 29 6.63 -9.37 -14.13
N LEU A 30 5.61 -8.55 -13.91
CA LEU A 30 4.38 -8.94 -13.23
C LEU A 30 3.36 -9.61 -14.19
N GLY A 31 3.62 -9.59 -15.50
CA GLY A 31 2.82 -10.21 -16.55
C GLY A 31 1.32 -9.98 -16.39
N LYS A 32 0.55 -11.06 -16.21
CA LYS A 32 -0.91 -10.99 -16.07
C LYS A 32 -1.38 -10.31 -14.78
N TYR A 33 -0.53 -10.23 -13.76
CA TYR A 33 -0.86 -9.53 -12.52
C TYR A 33 -0.85 -8.02 -12.71
N GLU A 34 -0.08 -7.52 -13.68
CA GLU A 34 -0.03 -6.09 -14.01
C GLU A 34 -1.41 -5.56 -14.42
N GLN A 35 -2.03 -6.26 -15.37
CA GLN A 35 -3.34 -5.91 -15.89
C GLN A 35 -4.44 -6.02 -14.83
N LEU A 36 -4.35 -7.01 -13.95
CA LEU A 36 -5.27 -7.18 -12.82
C LEU A 36 -5.15 -6.03 -11.81
N TYR A 37 -3.94 -5.62 -11.43
CA TYR A 37 -3.77 -4.51 -10.49
C TYR A 37 -4.24 -3.18 -11.10
N HIS A 38 -3.96 -2.94 -12.39
CA HIS A 38 -4.42 -1.71 -13.05
C HIS A 38 -5.94 -1.63 -13.13
N ALA A 39 -6.60 -2.74 -13.47
CA ALA A 39 -8.06 -2.82 -13.46
C ALA A 39 -8.62 -2.51 -12.07
N LEU A 40 -8.08 -3.14 -11.03
CA LEU A 40 -8.51 -2.89 -9.65
C LEU A 40 -8.29 -1.43 -9.22
N LEU A 41 -7.09 -0.87 -9.46
CA LEU A 41 -6.78 0.52 -9.12
C LEU A 41 -7.68 1.50 -9.87
N SER A 42 -7.96 1.26 -11.16
CA SER A 42 -8.86 2.12 -11.93
C SER A 42 -10.27 2.17 -11.35
N ILE A 43 -10.80 1.02 -10.90
CA ILE A 43 -12.11 0.94 -10.22
C ILE A 43 -12.07 1.72 -8.90
N LEU A 44 -11.03 1.52 -8.09
CA LEU A 44 -10.86 2.20 -6.81
C LEU A 44 -10.72 3.73 -6.96
N VAL A 45 -10.05 4.20 -8.03
CA VAL A 45 -9.92 5.62 -8.37
C VAL A 45 -11.27 6.19 -8.80
N MET A 46 -12.00 5.52 -9.71
CA MET A 46 -13.33 5.93 -10.15
C MET A 46 -14.34 5.98 -8.99
N ALA A 47 -14.22 5.04 -8.05
CA ALA A 47 -15.02 5.01 -6.82
C ALA A 47 -14.59 6.08 -5.79
N GLY A 48 -13.50 6.82 -6.02
CA GLY A 48 -13.01 7.86 -5.11
C GLY A 48 -12.35 7.34 -3.83
N ILE A 49 -12.12 6.02 -3.71
CA ILE A 49 -11.57 5.37 -2.50
C ILE A 49 -10.10 5.74 -2.31
N LEU A 50 -9.32 5.77 -3.40
CA LEU A 50 -7.90 6.15 -3.36
C LEU A 50 -7.66 7.66 -3.25
N ASN A 51 -8.67 8.50 -3.53
CA ASN A 51 -8.50 9.96 -3.67
C ASN A 51 -9.03 10.77 -2.48
N ASN A 52 -9.57 10.15 -1.43
CA ASN A 52 -10.13 10.89 -0.29
C ASN A 52 -9.34 10.69 1.02
N PRO A 53 -8.17 11.34 1.18
CA PRO A 53 -7.40 11.29 2.41
C PRO A 53 -8.13 11.91 3.62
N SER A 54 -9.15 12.73 3.37
CA SER A 54 -9.98 13.37 4.40
C SER A 54 -11.08 12.48 4.99
N LEU A 55 -11.50 11.40 4.31
CA LEU A 55 -12.52 10.46 4.81
C LEU A 55 -11.93 9.13 5.31
N GLY A 56 -10.69 8.79 4.95
CA GLY A 56 -10.06 7.53 5.33
C GLY A 56 -9.36 7.58 6.70
N ARG A 57 -9.58 6.59 7.56
CA ARG A 57 -8.62 6.27 8.64
C ARG A 57 -7.44 5.56 7.99
N GLY A 58 -6.30 6.24 7.88
CA GLY A 58 -5.04 5.61 7.46
C GLY A 58 -4.62 4.48 8.40
N TYR A 59 -3.42 3.91 8.17
CA TYR A 59 -2.94 2.82 9.02
C TYR A 59 -2.90 3.24 10.50
N SER A 60 -3.76 2.62 11.29
CA SER A 60 -3.84 2.89 12.73
C SER A 60 -2.83 2.02 13.46
N ASP A 61 -1.95 2.66 14.23
CA ASP A 61 -1.14 1.95 15.21
C ASP A 61 -2.03 1.54 16.40
N LYS A 62 -1.76 0.39 17.00
CA LYS A 62 -2.43 0.02 18.26
C LYS A 62 -2.01 1.03 19.33
N VAL A 63 -2.99 1.72 19.91
CA VAL A 63 -2.80 2.54 21.10
C VAL A 63 -2.99 1.61 22.30
N ASP A 64 -1.90 1.27 22.99
CA ASP A 64 -1.95 0.51 24.25
C ASP A 64 -2.57 1.42 25.32
N ASN A 65 -3.90 1.46 25.38
CA ASN A 65 -4.61 2.04 26.52
C ASN A 65 -4.53 1.04 27.68
N LYS A 66 -3.37 1.00 28.33
CA LYS A 66 -3.26 0.37 29.64
C LYS A 66 -4.00 1.24 30.67
N PRO A 67 -4.89 0.65 31.49
CA PRO A 67 -5.48 1.35 32.63
C PRO A 67 -4.42 1.71 33.68
#